data_AF-A0A925NMQ5-F1
#
_entry.id   AF-A0A925NMQ5-F1
#
_cell.length_a   1.000
_cell.length_b   1.000
_cell.length_c   1.000
_cell.angle_alpha   90.00
_cell.angle_beta   90.00
_cell.angle_gamma   90.00
#
_symmetry.space_group_name_H-M   'P 1'
#
loop_
_entity.id
_entity.type
_entity.pdbx_description
1 polymer ?
#
loop_
_entity_poly.entity_id
_entity_poly.type
_entity_poly.pdbx_seq_one_letter_code
_entity_poly.pdbx_strand_id
1 'polypeptide(L)'
;PIALGYHTGHWEVGLLMEAAAVELKSLGAVPFAGYCTDPCDGRTQGTPGMFDSLAYRNDAAIIFRRLIRSLPTRSGVIGVATCDKGLPAMMLALAGMHNLPCVLVPGGVTLLAEDGEDAGRVQTIGARFAHHQITLQEAADMGCRACASPGGGCQFLGTAATAQVVGEALGMSLPHSALAPSGHPIWLDMARRSARAVLRMETDGVTMRSILTDAALENAMIVHAAFGGSTNLILHLPAIAHSAGLRRPTVADWSRVNKMVPRLVDALPNGPRNHPTVQVFQAGAVPEAMLHLRKMGLLRLDALTVSGETLGTALDWWESSERRAVLRSRLKENDGVDAANVIMDPDTARYRGLTSTVCFPTGNLAPEGSIIKATSIDPSVVDPDGVYRKRGPARIFTSEPQAIAAIKQNRIEAGDILVLICRGPMGAGMEETYQLTSALKHLPFGKHVAVLTDARFSGVSTGACVGHISPEALAGGPVGKLLEGDIIEIVVDRSSLTGTVNLVGTPGQSFTPEESGRVLAARTQRNDLAPDPELPSDTRLWAALQDVSGGTWGGSVYDVDAILAVLTAGKEALRNPI
;
A
#
# COMPACT_ATOMS: atom_id res chain seq x y z
N PRO A 1 -24.74 -16.71 -8.60
CA PRO A 1 -24.49 -17.03 -7.17
C PRO A 1 -25.42 -16.22 -6.23
N ILE A 2 -26.21 -16.89 -5.38
CA ILE A 2 -27.30 -16.27 -4.59
C ILE A 2 -26.84 -15.72 -3.22
N ALA A 3 -25.60 -15.99 -2.78
CA ALA A 3 -24.99 -15.28 -1.66
C ALA A 3 -23.45 -15.34 -1.76
N LEU A 4 -22.84 -14.39 -2.46
CA LEU A 4 -21.40 -14.17 -2.36
C LEU A 4 -21.18 -13.28 -1.12
N GLY A 5 -20.47 -13.77 -0.10
CA GLY A 5 -20.19 -13.01 1.13
C GLY A 5 -19.70 -11.59 0.83
N TYR A 6 -20.20 -10.61 1.56
CA TYR A 6 -19.91 -9.18 1.36
C TYR A 6 -18.39 -8.93 1.31
N HIS A 7 -17.65 -9.54 2.25
CA HIS A 7 -16.20 -9.43 2.36
C HIS A 7 -15.57 -10.75 2.86
N THR A 8 -14.92 -11.52 1.98
CA THR A 8 -14.27 -12.80 2.35
C THR A 8 -13.15 -12.62 3.36
N GLY A 9 -12.31 -11.58 3.19
CA GLY A 9 -11.18 -11.34 4.07
C GLY A 9 -11.48 -10.93 5.52
N HIS A 10 -12.72 -10.53 5.83
CA HIS A 10 -13.14 -10.18 7.20
C HIS A 10 -14.00 -11.26 7.87
N TRP A 11 -14.41 -12.27 7.12
CA TRP A 11 -15.36 -13.28 7.57
C TRP A 11 -14.99 -13.93 8.91
N GLU A 12 -13.70 -14.25 9.07
CA GLU A 12 -13.22 -15.01 10.24
C GLU A 12 -12.71 -14.14 11.38
N VAL A 13 -12.57 -12.81 11.20
CA VAL A 13 -11.92 -11.93 12.19
C VAL A 13 -12.60 -11.98 13.57
N GLY A 14 -13.90 -12.30 13.61
CA GLY A 14 -14.64 -12.55 14.85
C GLY A 14 -14.04 -13.68 15.72
N LEU A 15 -13.40 -14.68 15.12
CA LEU A 15 -12.75 -15.78 15.84
C LEU A 15 -11.52 -15.32 16.64
N LEU A 16 -10.75 -14.34 16.12
CA LEU A 16 -9.66 -13.71 16.88
C LEU A 16 -10.21 -12.91 18.06
N MET A 17 -11.29 -12.15 17.83
CA MET A 17 -11.95 -11.38 18.87
C MET A 17 -12.46 -12.29 19.99
N GLU A 18 -13.09 -13.40 19.64
CA GLU A 18 -13.55 -14.40 20.60
C GLU A 18 -12.37 -15.01 21.38
N ALA A 19 -11.31 -15.45 20.69
CA ALA A 19 -10.13 -16.02 21.33
C ALA A 19 -9.47 -15.04 22.31
N ALA A 20 -9.34 -13.76 21.93
CA ALA A 20 -8.82 -12.72 22.80
C ALA A 20 -9.75 -12.43 23.99
N ALA A 21 -11.07 -12.35 23.77
CA ALA A 21 -12.04 -12.08 24.83
C ALA A 21 -12.11 -13.21 25.87
N VAL A 22 -12.09 -14.47 25.42
CA VAL A 22 -12.02 -15.65 26.30
C VAL A 22 -10.75 -15.61 27.15
N GLU A 23 -9.62 -15.25 26.55
CA GLU A 23 -8.34 -15.12 27.25
C GLU A 23 -8.34 -13.97 28.28
N LEU A 24 -8.86 -12.80 27.91
CA LEU A 24 -9.02 -11.69 28.85
C LEU A 24 -9.88 -12.09 30.06
N LYS A 25 -11.01 -12.76 29.81
CA LYS A 25 -11.91 -13.21 30.87
C LYS A 25 -11.25 -14.24 31.79
N SER A 26 -10.46 -15.17 31.26
CA SER A 26 -9.75 -16.18 32.06
C SER A 26 -8.69 -15.54 32.98
N LEU A 27 -8.17 -14.37 32.60
CA LEU A 27 -7.21 -13.57 33.37
C LEU A 27 -7.87 -12.52 34.28
N GLY A 28 -9.20 -12.56 34.43
CA GLY A 28 -9.94 -11.67 35.32
C GLY A 28 -10.28 -10.29 34.74
N ALA A 29 -10.00 -10.04 33.47
CA ALA A 29 -10.39 -8.82 32.78
C ALA A 29 -11.83 -8.91 32.22
N VAL A 30 -12.43 -7.75 31.92
CA VAL A 30 -13.79 -7.64 31.38
C VAL A 30 -13.72 -7.14 29.93
N PRO A 31 -13.84 -8.02 28.92
CA PRO A 31 -13.77 -7.62 27.52
C PRO A 31 -15.07 -6.94 27.07
N PHE A 32 -14.93 -5.86 26.30
CA PHE A 32 -16.00 -5.25 25.51
C PHE A 32 -15.57 -5.21 24.04
N ALA A 33 -16.50 -5.43 23.13
CA ALA A 33 -16.23 -5.41 21.69
C ALA A 33 -17.12 -4.39 20.98
N GLY A 34 -16.54 -3.71 20.00
CA GLY A 34 -17.23 -2.92 18.99
C GLY A 34 -16.63 -3.25 17.63
N TYR A 35 -17.37 -2.97 16.55
CA TYR A 35 -16.92 -3.27 15.19
C TYR A 35 -17.26 -2.13 14.23
N CYS A 36 -16.45 -2.00 13.19
CA CYS A 36 -16.70 -1.20 11.99
C CYS A 36 -16.19 -2.05 10.81
N THR A 37 -17.07 -2.41 9.87
CA THR A 37 -16.72 -3.21 8.69
C THR A 37 -16.19 -2.32 7.58
N ASP A 38 -15.32 -2.84 6.72
CA ASP A 38 -14.68 -2.13 5.61
C ASP A 38 -15.09 -2.69 4.23
N PRO A 39 -14.80 -1.95 3.13
CA PRO A 39 -15.02 -2.45 1.78
C PRO A 39 -13.90 -3.41 1.34
N CYS A 40 -14.24 -4.35 0.46
CA CYS A 40 -13.27 -5.21 -0.19
C CYS A 40 -12.76 -4.56 -1.49
N ASP A 41 -11.53 -4.05 -1.47
CA ASP A 41 -10.89 -3.41 -2.64
C ASP A 41 -10.89 -4.35 -3.88
N GLY A 42 -10.71 -5.65 -3.67
CA GLY A 42 -10.76 -6.63 -4.76
C GLY A 42 -12.13 -6.73 -5.45
N ARG A 43 -13.23 -6.37 -4.76
CA ARG A 43 -14.58 -6.35 -5.35
C ARG A 43 -14.94 -5.00 -5.95
N THR A 44 -14.44 -3.91 -5.39
CA THR A 44 -14.72 -2.55 -5.88
C THR A 44 -13.83 -2.14 -7.05
N GLN A 45 -12.74 -2.88 -7.31
CA GLN A 45 -11.81 -2.63 -8.39
C GLN A 45 -12.50 -2.44 -9.76
N GLY A 46 -12.22 -1.33 -10.44
CA GLY A 46 -12.84 -0.99 -11.73
C GLY A 46 -14.31 -0.56 -11.66
N THR A 47 -14.83 -0.22 -10.47
CA THR A 47 -16.19 0.30 -10.25
C THR A 47 -16.14 1.62 -9.46
N PRO A 48 -17.21 2.44 -9.48
CA PRO A 48 -17.28 3.67 -8.68
C PRO A 48 -17.10 3.45 -7.17
N GLY A 49 -17.32 2.23 -6.67
CA GLY A 49 -17.05 1.89 -5.26
C GLY A 49 -15.57 2.01 -4.87
N MET A 50 -14.64 2.04 -5.83
CA MET A 50 -13.22 2.27 -5.55
C MET A 50 -12.94 3.72 -5.10
N PHE A 51 -13.82 4.67 -5.41
CA PHE A 51 -13.63 6.08 -5.05
C PHE A 51 -13.69 6.27 -3.53
N ASP A 52 -14.45 5.44 -2.82
CA ASP A 52 -14.55 5.51 -1.36
C ASP A 52 -13.44 4.75 -0.61
N SER A 53 -12.65 3.91 -1.31
CA SER A 53 -11.68 3.00 -0.67
C SER A 53 -10.70 3.75 0.24
N LEU A 54 -9.99 4.75 -0.28
CA LEU A 54 -8.99 5.47 0.52
C LEU A 54 -9.64 6.39 1.59
N ALA A 55 -10.76 7.03 1.26
CA ALA A 55 -11.50 7.88 2.20
C ALA A 55 -12.02 7.09 3.41
N TYR A 56 -12.54 5.87 3.18
CA TYR A 56 -13.03 4.97 4.21
C TYR A 56 -11.99 4.74 5.33
N ARG A 57 -10.70 4.69 5.00
CA ARG A 57 -9.62 4.56 6.00
C ARG A 57 -9.71 5.62 7.09
N ASN A 58 -9.94 6.88 6.72
CA ASN A 58 -10.02 7.99 7.67
C ASN A 58 -11.28 7.91 8.51
N ASP A 59 -12.40 7.58 7.89
CA ASP A 59 -13.70 7.50 8.54
C ASP A 59 -13.75 6.35 9.55
N ALA A 60 -13.27 5.17 9.16
CA ALA A 60 -13.14 4.03 10.05
C ALA A 60 -12.20 4.32 11.22
N ALA A 61 -11.07 4.99 10.98
CA ALA A 61 -10.17 5.40 12.06
C ALA A 61 -10.85 6.38 13.04
N ILE A 62 -11.69 7.29 12.56
CA ILE A 62 -12.50 8.17 13.44
C ILE A 62 -13.51 7.35 14.24
N ILE A 63 -14.23 6.43 13.60
CA ILE A 63 -15.23 5.56 14.24
C ILE A 63 -14.56 4.74 15.35
N PHE A 64 -13.48 4.03 15.05
CA PHE A 64 -12.75 3.24 16.04
C PHE A 64 -12.27 4.10 17.21
N ARG A 65 -11.69 5.28 16.97
CA ARG A 65 -11.28 6.19 18.06
C ARG A 65 -12.47 6.67 18.90
N ARG A 66 -13.64 6.87 18.32
CA ARG A 66 -14.88 7.23 19.05
C ARG A 66 -15.39 6.05 19.88
N LEU A 67 -15.41 4.84 19.33
CA LEU A 67 -15.80 3.61 20.05
C LEU A 67 -14.86 3.35 21.23
N ILE A 68 -13.55 3.47 21.01
CA ILE A 68 -12.55 3.38 22.08
C ILE A 68 -12.89 4.41 23.17
N ARG A 69 -13.10 5.69 22.83
CA ARG A 69 -13.43 6.73 23.82
C ARG A 69 -14.77 6.53 24.54
N SER A 70 -15.75 5.87 23.94
CA SER A 70 -17.06 5.63 24.56
C SER A 70 -17.04 4.67 25.75
N LEU A 71 -15.92 3.97 25.97
CA LEU A 71 -15.67 3.20 27.20
C LEU A 71 -14.67 3.97 28.08
N PRO A 72 -15.13 4.89 28.95
CA PRO A 72 -14.25 5.85 29.63
C PRO A 72 -13.25 5.22 30.61
N THR A 73 -13.56 4.04 31.14
CA THR A 73 -12.73 3.31 32.13
C THR A 73 -11.92 2.17 31.52
N ARG A 74 -11.73 2.15 30.19
CA ARG A 74 -10.91 1.12 29.53
C ARG A 74 -9.44 1.23 29.95
N SER A 75 -8.82 0.10 30.22
CA SER A 75 -7.38 0.04 30.59
C SER A 75 -6.47 -0.37 29.42
N GLY A 76 -7.02 -0.88 28.33
CA GLY A 76 -6.25 -1.28 27.15
C GLY A 76 -7.15 -1.56 25.94
N VAL A 77 -6.53 -1.64 24.75
CA VAL A 77 -7.24 -1.86 23.48
C VAL A 77 -6.54 -2.94 22.67
N ILE A 78 -7.30 -3.91 22.17
CA ILE A 78 -6.87 -4.86 21.15
C ILE A 78 -7.58 -4.48 19.85
N GLY A 79 -6.83 -4.16 18.81
CA GLY A 79 -7.36 -3.85 17.49
C GLY A 79 -7.12 -5.00 16.51
N VAL A 80 -8.18 -5.51 15.89
CA VAL A 80 -8.10 -6.61 14.92
C VAL A 80 -8.65 -6.16 13.57
N ALA A 81 -7.90 -6.35 12.48
CA ALA A 81 -8.30 -5.96 11.13
C ALA A 81 -7.50 -6.71 10.04
N THR A 82 -7.98 -6.74 8.79
CA THR A 82 -7.28 -7.41 7.67
C THR A 82 -7.04 -6.56 6.42
N CYS A 83 -8.10 -6.22 5.70
CA CYS A 83 -8.04 -5.80 4.30
C CYS A 83 -7.26 -4.48 4.07
N ASP A 84 -7.10 -4.12 2.79
CA ASP A 84 -6.22 -3.08 2.28
C ASP A 84 -6.34 -1.75 3.04
N LYS A 85 -7.56 -1.34 3.41
CA LYS A 85 -7.83 -0.08 4.12
C LYS A 85 -8.23 -0.29 5.58
N GLY A 86 -8.85 -1.43 5.92
CA GLY A 86 -9.25 -1.77 7.28
C GLY A 86 -8.08 -1.84 8.25
N LEU A 87 -6.98 -2.52 7.88
CA LEU A 87 -5.83 -2.64 8.76
C LEU A 87 -5.10 -1.31 9.00
N PRO A 88 -4.80 -0.49 7.97
CA PRO A 88 -4.31 0.87 8.18
C PRO A 88 -5.27 1.74 9.01
N ALA A 89 -6.59 1.64 8.84
CA ALA A 89 -7.55 2.38 9.66
C ALA A 89 -7.46 2.01 11.14
N MET A 90 -7.31 0.71 11.46
CA MET A 90 -7.08 0.24 12.82
C MET A 90 -5.75 0.76 13.36
N MET A 91 -4.68 0.74 12.57
CA MET A 91 -3.39 1.32 12.97
C MET A 91 -3.49 2.80 13.29
N LEU A 92 -4.15 3.59 12.44
CA LEU A 92 -4.41 5.02 12.69
C LEU A 92 -5.18 5.21 14.00
N ALA A 93 -6.18 4.37 14.25
CA ALA A 93 -7.00 4.46 15.45
C ALA A 93 -6.20 4.18 16.72
N LEU A 94 -5.43 3.09 16.76
CA LEU A 94 -4.55 2.73 17.87
C LEU A 94 -3.44 3.76 18.06
N ALA A 95 -2.80 4.19 16.97
CA ALA A 95 -1.77 5.23 16.98
C ALA A 95 -2.28 6.55 17.59
N GLY A 96 -3.56 6.88 17.42
CA GLY A 96 -4.17 8.07 18.03
C GLY A 96 -4.48 7.94 19.53
N MET A 97 -4.37 6.74 20.11
CA MET A 97 -4.62 6.48 21.54
C MET A 97 -3.29 6.49 22.32
N HIS A 98 -2.58 7.63 22.28
CA HIS A 98 -1.19 7.74 22.74
C HIS A 98 -0.92 7.17 24.13
N ASN A 99 -1.86 7.40 25.06
CA ASN A 99 -1.66 7.13 26.48
C ASN A 99 -2.34 5.82 26.93
N LEU A 100 -2.73 4.95 25.99
CA LEU A 100 -3.34 3.65 26.30
C LEU A 100 -2.43 2.50 25.86
N PRO A 101 -2.36 1.41 26.64
CA PRO A 101 -1.90 0.10 26.16
C PRO A 101 -2.72 -0.33 24.94
N CYS A 102 -2.05 -0.54 23.81
CA CYS A 102 -2.68 -0.91 22.56
C CYS A 102 -1.90 -2.03 21.87
N VAL A 103 -2.59 -3.07 21.41
CA VAL A 103 -1.99 -4.16 20.64
C VAL A 103 -2.77 -4.36 19.34
N LEU A 104 -2.06 -4.38 18.21
CA LEU A 104 -2.61 -4.70 16.91
C LEU A 104 -2.49 -6.19 16.65
N VAL A 105 -3.59 -6.83 16.26
CA VAL A 105 -3.65 -8.23 15.83
C VAL A 105 -3.95 -8.26 14.33
N PRO A 106 -2.96 -8.60 13.48
CA PRO A 106 -3.17 -8.84 12.07
C PRO A 106 -4.21 -9.95 11.89
N GLY A 107 -5.25 -9.74 11.08
CA GLY A 107 -6.23 -10.79 10.83
C GLY A 107 -5.77 -11.84 9.81
N GLY A 108 -4.49 -11.86 9.43
CA GLY A 108 -3.88 -12.94 8.65
C GLY A 108 -4.09 -12.85 7.15
N VAL A 109 -3.77 -13.93 6.44
CA VAL A 109 -3.89 -14.05 4.97
C VAL A 109 -4.75 -15.25 4.58
N THR A 110 -5.41 -15.14 3.44
CA THR A 110 -6.09 -16.26 2.78
C THR A 110 -5.06 -17.30 2.34
N LEU A 111 -5.51 -18.56 2.28
CA LEU A 111 -4.72 -19.66 1.73
C LEU A 111 -4.77 -19.65 0.20
N LEU A 112 -3.75 -20.25 -0.42
CA LEU A 112 -3.80 -20.51 -1.85
C LEU A 112 -4.86 -21.57 -2.18
N ALA A 113 -5.48 -21.44 -3.35
CA ALA A 113 -6.25 -22.52 -3.94
C ALA A 113 -5.29 -23.63 -4.41
N GLU A 114 -5.61 -24.90 -4.12
CA GLU A 114 -4.86 -26.05 -4.62
C GLU A 114 -4.95 -26.18 -6.14
N ASP A 115 -6.15 -25.95 -6.69
CA ASP A 115 -6.45 -25.98 -8.12
C ASP A 115 -7.22 -24.70 -8.53
N GLY A 116 -6.49 -23.59 -8.68
CA GLY A 116 -7.06 -22.29 -9.07
C GLY A 116 -6.00 -21.19 -9.19
N GLU A 117 -6.39 -20.02 -9.70
CA GLU A 117 -5.51 -18.85 -9.77
C GLU A 117 -5.49 -18.10 -8.44
N ASP A 118 -4.36 -17.44 -8.13
CA ASP A 118 -4.28 -16.54 -7.00
C ASP A 118 -5.09 -15.24 -7.23
N ALA A 119 -5.43 -14.55 -6.14
CA ALA A 119 -6.20 -13.31 -6.17
C ALA A 119 -5.50 -12.16 -6.93
N GLY A 120 -4.19 -12.23 -7.17
CA GLY A 120 -3.48 -11.26 -8.00
C GLY A 120 -3.64 -11.55 -9.50
N ARG A 121 -3.49 -12.82 -9.89
CA ARG A 121 -3.63 -13.27 -11.29
C ARG A 121 -5.08 -13.21 -11.78
N VAL A 122 -6.04 -13.64 -10.96
CA VAL A 122 -7.46 -13.70 -11.34
C VAL A 122 -8.04 -12.33 -11.71
N GLN A 123 -7.44 -11.23 -11.23
CA GLN A 123 -7.90 -9.89 -11.59
C GLN A 123 -7.75 -9.60 -13.10
N THR A 124 -6.84 -10.31 -13.80
CA THR A 124 -6.63 -10.15 -15.26
C THR A 124 -7.63 -10.95 -16.11
N ILE A 125 -8.57 -11.65 -15.50
CA ILE A 125 -9.47 -12.61 -16.18
C ILE A 125 -10.28 -11.97 -17.31
N GLY A 126 -10.79 -10.76 -17.10
CA GLY A 126 -11.56 -10.02 -18.10
C GLY A 126 -10.72 -9.66 -19.32
N ALA A 127 -9.48 -9.21 -19.10
CA ALA A 127 -8.53 -8.90 -20.17
C ALA A 127 -8.15 -10.18 -20.95
N ARG A 128 -7.79 -11.26 -20.24
CA ARG A 128 -7.43 -12.55 -20.86
C ARG A 128 -8.57 -13.14 -21.68
N PHE A 129 -9.80 -13.08 -21.18
CA PHE A 129 -10.98 -13.52 -21.91
C PHE A 129 -11.21 -12.67 -23.17
N ALA A 130 -11.14 -11.34 -23.05
CA ALA A 130 -11.30 -10.42 -24.19
C ALA A 130 -10.23 -10.61 -25.28
N HIS A 131 -9.04 -11.12 -24.91
CA HIS A 131 -7.96 -11.47 -25.83
C HIS A 131 -7.96 -12.93 -26.28
N HIS A 132 -9.03 -13.69 -26.03
CA HIS A 132 -9.16 -15.11 -26.39
C HIS A 132 -8.05 -16.02 -25.81
N GLN A 133 -7.45 -15.62 -24.69
CA GLN A 133 -6.39 -16.38 -24.00
C GLN A 133 -6.97 -17.45 -23.07
N ILE A 134 -8.25 -17.33 -22.71
CA ILE A 134 -9.02 -18.29 -21.92
C ILE A 134 -10.46 -18.33 -22.44
N THR A 135 -11.14 -19.45 -22.23
CA THR A 135 -12.57 -19.64 -22.51
C THR A 135 -13.45 -19.02 -21.42
N LEU A 136 -14.74 -18.83 -21.70
CA LEU A 136 -15.71 -18.38 -20.69
C LEU A 136 -15.82 -19.39 -19.52
N GLN A 137 -15.73 -20.69 -19.82
CA GLN A 137 -15.79 -21.73 -18.81
C GLN A 137 -14.57 -21.69 -17.87
N GLU A 138 -13.37 -21.56 -18.43
CA GLU A 138 -12.14 -21.37 -17.63
C GLU A 138 -12.20 -20.09 -16.82
N ALA A 139 -12.72 -18.99 -17.39
CA ALA A 139 -12.89 -17.74 -16.66
C ALA A 139 -13.87 -17.89 -15.48
N ALA A 140 -15.02 -18.53 -15.70
CA ALA A 140 -15.99 -18.77 -14.64
C ALA A 140 -15.39 -19.66 -13.53
N ASP A 141 -14.66 -20.71 -13.90
CA ASP A 141 -14.07 -21.65 -12.95
C ASP A 141 -12.96 -20.99 -12.11
N MET A 142 -11.99 -20.33 -12.75
CA MET A 142 -10.91 -19.64 -12.04
C MET A 142 -11.44 -18.50 -11.15
N GLY A 143 -12.45 -17.76 -11.62
CA GLY A 143 -13.12 -16.75 -10.82
C GLY A 143 -13.80 -17.31 -9.56
N CYS A 144 -14.38 -18.52 -9.63
CA CYS A 144 -15.00 -19.17 -8.48
C CYS A 144 -13.96 -19.66 -7.46
N ARG A 145 -12.78 -20.10 -7.91
CA ARG A 145 -11.77 -20.76 -7.07
C ARG A 145 -10.74 -19.82 -6.45
N ALA A 146 -10.57 -18.59 -6.96
CA ALA A 146 -9.47 -17.74 -6.53
C ALA A 146 -9.53 -17.26 -5.06
N CYS A 147 -10.72 -17.23 -4.46
CA CYS A 147 -10.94 -16.92 -3.04
C CYS A 147 -11.37 -18.19 -2.28
N ALA A 148 -10.56 -19.25 -2.35
CA ALA A 148 -10.90 -20.59 -1.86
C ALA A 148 -10.94 -20.76 -0.33
N SER A 149 -10.33 -19.85 0.45
CA SER A 149 -10.42 -19.87 1.91
C SER A 149 -11.16 -18.64 2.45
N PRO A 150 -11.95 -18.80 3.53
CA PRO A 150 -12.47 -17.66 4.28
C PRO A 150 -11.34 -16.93 5.03
N GLY A 151 -11.55 -15.63 5.29
CA GLY A 151 -10.71 -14.84 6.21
C GLY A 151 -9.32 -14.43 5.70
N GLY A 152 -8.82 -13.30 6.19
CA GLY A 152 -7.48 -12.78 5.89
C GLY A 152 -7.41 -11.85 4.66
N GLY A 153 -6.31 -11.10 4.56
CA GLY A 153 -5.96 -10.37 3.35
C GLY A 153 -5.57 -11.29 2.20
N CYS A 154 -5.45 -10.76 0.98
CA CYS A 154 -5.11 -11.56 -0.20
C CYS A 154 -3.81 -12.37 -0.02
N GLN A 155 -3.74 -13.54 -0.67
CA GLN A 155 -2.64 -14.52 -0.62
C GLN A 155 -1.35 -14.09 -1.36
N PHE A 156 -1.18 -12.79 -1.60
CA PHE A 156 -0.02 -12.15 -2.21
C PHE A 156 0.35 -10.89 -1.44
N LEU A 157 1.56 -10.37 -1.65
CA LEU A 157 2.10 -9.19 -0.99
C LEU A 157 1.49 -7.88 -1.54
N GLY A 158 0.17 -7.76 -1.48
CA GLY A 158 -0.61 -6.54 -1.73
C GLY A 158 -0.63 -5.60 -0.53
N THR A 159 -1.57 -4.63 -0.50
CA THR A 159 -1.66 -3.66 0.60
C THR A 159 -2.00 -4.32 1.92
N ALA A 160 -2.99 -5.21 1.98
CA ALA A 160 -3.35 -5.93 3.21
C ALA A 160 -2.14 -6.65 3.84
N ALA A 161 -1.43 -7.47 3.07
CA ALA A 161 -0.25 -8.18 3.54
C ALA A 161 0.89 -7.23 3.92
N THR A 162 1.16 -6.20 3.12
CA THR A 162 2.19 -5.20 3.42
C THR A 162 1.86 -4.40 4.69
N ALA A 163 0.58 -4.08 4.93
CA ALA A 163 0.16 -3.42 6.14
C ALA A 163 0.42 -4.30 7.37
N GLN A 164 0.20 -5.61 7.31
CA GLN A 164 0.57 -6.51 8.41
C GLN A 164 2.08 -6.48 8.69
N VAL A 165 2.90 -6.56 7.64
CA VAL A 165 4.36 -6.46 7.73
C VAL A 165 4.79 -5.15 8.39
N VAL A 166 4.21 -4.03 7.97
CA VAL A 166 4.47 -2.71 8.55
C VAL A 166 4.01 -2.62 10.01
N GLY A 167 2.86 -3.21 10.36
CA GLY A 167 2.33 -3.20 11.73
C GLY A 167 3.23 -3.92 12.73
N GLU A 168 3.75 -5.08 12.32
CA GLU A 168 4.74 -5.80 13.11
C GLU A 168 6.08 -5.04 13.17
N ALA A 169 6.50 -4.42 12.06
CA ALA A 169 7.74 -3.64 12.03
C ALA A 169 7.71 -2.35 12.87
N LEU A 170 6.53 -1.74 13.02
CA LEU A 170 6.28 -0.64 13.95
C LEU A 170 6.29 -1.10 15.42
N GLY A 171 6.36 -2.41 15.67
CA GLY A 171 6.26 -2.99 17.01
C GLY A 171 4.83 -2.97 17.57
N MET A 172 3.81 -2.66 16.76
CA MET A 172 2.40 -2.63 17.19
C MET A 172 1.79 -4.03 17.35
N SER A 173 2.39 -5.03 16.71
CA SER A 173 1.96 -6.43 16.76
C SER A 173 3.04 -7.31 17.37
N LEU A 174 2.64 -8.45 17.94
CA LEU A 174 3.60 -9.40 18.49
C LEU A 174 4.51 -10.00 17.40
N PRO A 175 5.75 -10.39 17.73
CA PRO A 175 6.64 -11.03 16.77
C PRO A 175 6.04 -12.29 16.16
N HIS A 176 6.23 -12.46 14.85
CA HIS A 176 5.69 -13.53 14.01
C HIS A 176 4.15 -13.56 13.99
N SER A 177 3.54 -12.40 13.73
CA SER A 177 2.07 -12.22 13.65
C SER A 177 1.59 -11.89 12.24
N ALA A 178 2.37 -11.10 11.50
CA ALA A 178 2.05 -10.73 10.13
C ALA A 178 2.03 -11.97 9.23
N LEU A 179 1.06 -12.03 8.32
CA LEU A 179 0.91 -13.10 7.33
C LEU A 179 0.53 -14.47 7.91
N ALA A 180 0.11 -14.54 9.18
CA ALA A 180 -0.40 -15.78 9.75
C ALA A 180 -1.61 -16.31 8.94
N PRO A 181 -1.69 -17.62 8.64
CA PRO A 181 -2.79 -18.16 7.87
C PRO A 181 -4.10 -18.09 8.67
N SER A 182 -5.12 -17.42 8.10
CA SER A 182 -6.44 -17.26 8.74
C SER A 182 -7.06 -18.61 9.11
N GLY A 183 -7.79 -18.68 10.22
CA GLY A 183 -8.49 -19.88 10.66
C GLY A 183 -7.60 -20.98 11.28
N HIS A 184 -6.27 -20.88 11.21
CA HIS A 184 -5.38 -21.88 11.80
C HIS A 184 -5.14 -21.69 13.32
N PRO A 185 -4.77 -22.75 14.06
CA PRO A 185 -4.48 -22.64 15.49
C PRO A 185 -3.42 -21.59 15.87
N ILE A 186 -2.39 -21.42 15.04
CA ILE A 186 -1.33 -20.42 15.27
C ILE A 186 -1.85 -18.97 15.20
N TRP A 187 -2.89 -18.75 14.40
CA TRP A 187 -3.55 -17.46 14.25
C TRP A 187 -4.44 -17.16 15.46
N LEU A 188 -5.19 -18.15 15.97
CA LEU A 188 -5.93 -18.00 17.23
C LEU A 188 -5.01 -17.83 18.45
N ASP A 189 -3.87 -18.53 18.48
CA ASP A 189 -2.85 -18.36 19.52
C ASP A 189 -2.33 -16.92 19.58
N MET A 190 -2.11 -16.28 18.44
CA MET A 190 -1.70 -14.88 18.36
C MET A 190 -2.70 -13.93 19.03
N ALA A 191 -4.02 -14.14 18.87
CA ALA A 191 -5.03 -13.35 19.58
C ALA A 191 -4.94 -13.52 21.11
N ARG A 192 -4.78 -14.76 21.60
CA ARG A 192 -4.61 -15.03 23.04
C ARG A 192 -3.35 -14.38 23.59
N ARG A 193 -2.23 -14.50 22.88
CA ARG A 193 -0.96 -13.86 23.28
C ARG A 193 -1.06 -12.35 23.27
N SER A 194 -1.80 -11.77 22.32
CA SER A 194 -2.05 -10.32 22.26
C SER A 194 -2.91 -9.83 23.42
N ALA A 195 -3.88 -10.63 23.88
CA ALA A 195 -4.62 -10.36 25.11
C ALA A 195 -3.72 -10.36 26.36
N ARG A 196 -2.77 -11.31 26.46
CA ARG A 196 -1.78 -11.29 27.54
C ARG A 196 -0.85 -10.08 27.44
N ALA A 197 -0.43 -9.72 26.24
CA ALA A 197 0.44 -8.58 25.99
C ALA A 197 -0.19 -7.25 26.42
N VAL A 198 -1.46 -7.00 26.07
CA VAL A 198 -2.12 -5.75 26.47
C VAL A 198 -2.28 -5.63 27.99
N LEU A 199 -2.54 -6.75 28.69
CA LEU A 199 -2.60 -6.77 30.16
C LEU A 199 -1.23 -6.51 30.78
N ARG A 200 -0.16 -7.12 30.25
CA ARG A 200 1.22 -6.84 30.68
C ARG A 200 1.57 -5.37 30.48
N MET A 201 1.28 -4.81 29.30
CA MET A 201 1.51 -3.40 29.01
C MET A 201 0.78 -2.47 29.98
N GLU A 202 -0.45 -2.82 30.37
CA GLU A 202 -1.21 -2.07 31.37
C GLU A 202 -0.53 -2.11 32.75
N THR A 203 -0.10 -3.29 33.19
CA THR A 203 0.62 -3.47 34.47
C THR A 203 1.96 -2.73 34.48
N ASP A 204 2.69 -2.76 33.35
CA ASP A 204 4.01 -2.15 33.21
C ASP A 204 3.94 -0.65 32.86
N GLY A 205 2.75 -0.08 32.67
CA GLY A 205 2.55 1.33 32.28
C GLY A 205 3.04 1.66 30.86
N VAL A 206 3.15 0.65 29.98
CA VAL A 206 3.57 0.82 28.59
C VAL A 206 2.38 1.26 27.74
N THR A 207 2.54 2.38 27.03
CA THR A 207 1.48 2.97 26.21
C THR A 207 1.87 2.98 24.73
N MET A 208 0.91 3.26 23.85
CA MET A 208 1.18 3.33 22.41
C MET A 208 2.26 4.38 22.06
N ARG A 209 2.38 5.47 22.83
CA ARG A 209 3.46 6.48 22.70
C ARG A 209 4.85 5.88 22.95
N SER A 210 4.97 4.88 23.82
CA SER A 210 6.25 4.22 24.10
C SER A 210 6.71 3.30 22.97
N ILE A 211 5.77 2.80 22.17
CA ILE A 211 6.02 1.89 21.05
C ILE A 211 6.24 2.67 19.74
N LEU A 212 5.34 3.59 19.41
CA LEU A 212 5.43 4.40 18.21
C LEU A 212 6.38 5.58 18.43
N THR A 213 7.59 5.42 17.91
CA THR A 213 8.68 6.40 17.96
C THR A 213 9.27 6.62 16.57
N ASP A 214 10.12 7.63 16.39
CA ASP A 214 10.86 7.82 15.14
C ASP A 214 11.73 6.59 14.78
N ALA A 215 12.26 5.88 15.79
CA ALA A 215 12.99 4.64 15.61
C ALA A 215 12.10 3.50 15.05
N ALA A 216 10.87 3.38 15.56
CA ALA A 216 9.90 2.41 15.06
C ALA A 216 9.46 2.74 13.62
N LEU A 217 9.26 4.03 13.30
CA LEU A 217 8.95 4.48 11.93
C LEU A 217 10.10 4.16 10.95
N GLU A 218 11.36 4.45 11.31
CA GLU A 218 12.52 4.12 10.48
C GLU A 218 12.62 2.60 10.25
N ASN A 219 12.43 1.79 11.31
CA ASN A 219 12.40 0.33 11.18
C ASN A 219 11.30 -0.13 10.23
N ALA A 220 10.09 0.45 10.31
CA ALA A 220 8.98 0.11 9.43
C ALA A 220 9.26 0.44 7.96
N MET A 221 9.92 1.59 7.68
CA MET A 221 10.36 1.94 6.33
C MET A 221 11.41 0.95 5.79
N ILE A 222 12.38 0.57 6.62
CA ILE A 222 13.44 -0.38 6.25
C ILE A 222 12.83 -1.75 5.93
N VAL A 223 11.94 -2.24 6.78
CA VAL A 223 11.30 -3.55 6.56
C VAL A 223 10.37 -3.52 5.35
N HIS A 224 9.63 -2.43 5.12
CA HIS A 224 8.84 -2.24 3.91
C HIS A 224 9.70 -2.39 2.63
N ALA A 225 10.86 -1.73 2.59
CA ALA A 225 11.79 -1.82 1.46
C ALA A 225 12.36 -3.23 1.30
N ALA A 226 12.72 -3.91 2.39
CA ALA A 226 13.25 -5.28 2.37
C ALA A 226 12.23 -6.30 1.83
N PHE A 227 10.93 -6.09 2.07
CA PHE A 227 9.87 -6.92 1.50
C PHE A 227 9.51 -6.52 0.06
N GLY A 228 9.86 -5.31 -0.38
CA GLY A 228 9.36 -4.74 -1.63
C GLY A 228 7.85 -4.47 -1.58
N GLY A 229 7.36 -4.00 -0.43
CA GLY A 229 5.94 -3.85 -0.12
C GLY A 229 5.14 -2.97 -1.09
N SER A 230 3.81 -3.01 -0.97
CA SER A 230 2.89 -2.18 -1.74
C SER A 230 3.23 -0.68 -1.63
N THR A 231 3.10 0.04 -2.74
CA THR A 231 3.28 1.50 -2.82
C THR A 231 2.22 2.26 -2.01
N ASN A 232 1.07 1.65 -1.71
CA ASN A 232 0.03 2.26 -0.87
C ASN A 232 0.53 2.54 0.57
N LEU A 233 1.51 1.79 1.08
CA LEU A 233 2.04 2.02 2.43
C LEU A 233 2.89 3.29 2.54
N ILE A 234 3.30 3.86 1.40
CA ILE A 234 3.95 5.17 1.33
C ILE A 234 2.95 6.29 1.63
N LEU A 235 1.64 6.03 1.49
CA LEU A 235 0.56 6.92 1.94
C LEU A 235 0.13 6.61 3.39
N HIS A 236 0.06 5.33 3.74
CA HIS A 236 -0.42 4.92 5.06
C HIS A 236 0.57 5.21 6.19
N LEU A 237 1.88 5.07 5.97
CA LEU A 237 2.87 5.29 7.03
C LEU A 237 2.93 6.76 7.48
N PRO A 238 2.93 7.77 6.58
CA PRO A 238 2.72 9.16 6.98
C PRO A 238 1.41 9.40 7.74
N ALA A 239 0.34 8.69 7.37
CA ALA A 239 -0.94 8.81 8.07
C ALA A 239 -0.89 8.23 9.51
N ILE A 240 -0.20 7.10 9.70
CA ILE A 240 0.05 6.51 11.02
C ILE A 240 0.92 7.45 11.85
N ALA A 241 2.01 7.98 11.28
CA ALA A 241 2.90 8.93 11.93
C ALA A 241 2.14 10.19 12.39
N HIS A 242 1.28 10.75 11.53
CA HIS A 242 0.42 11.89 11.89
C HIS A 242 -0.48 11.57 13.10
N SER A 243 -1.16 10.41 13.07
CA SER A 243 -2.04 10.00 14.19
C SER A 243 -1.26 9.78 15.49
N ALA A 244 -0.02 9.30 15.41
CA ALA A 244 0.90 9.15 16.54
C ALA A 244 1.49 10.48 17.05
N GLY A 245 1.32 11.59 16.31
CA GLY A 245 1.98 12.87 16.60
C GLY A 245 3.48 12.88 16.30
N LEU A 246 3.92 12.04 15.35
CA LEU A 246 5.31 11.92 14.90
C LEU A 246 5.53 12.64 13.57
N ARG A 247 6.81 12.86 13.21
CA ARG A 247 7.16 13.43 11.92
C ARG A 247 6.73 12.50 10.78
N ARG A 248 5.99 13.05 9.81
CA ARG A 248 5.60 12.32 8.60
C ARG A 248 6.83 12.04 7.72
N PRO A 249 7.04 10.78 7.26
CA PRO A 249 8.07 10.49 6.26
C PRO A 249 7.82 11.23 4.95
N THR A 250 8.88 11.80 4.39
CA THR A 250 8.86 12.53 3.12
C THR A 250 9.31 11.65 1.95
N VAL A 251 9.13 12.12 0.71
CA VAL A 251 9.70 11.48 -0.49
C VAL A 251 11.21 11.28 -0.37
N ALA A 252 11.91 12.24 0.24
CA ALA A 252 13.35 12.16 0.46
C ALA A 252 13.73 11.06 1.45
N ASP A 253 12.96 10.90 2.54
CA ASP A 253 13.16 9.81 3.50
C ASP A 253 12.99 8.45 2.83
N TRP A 254 11.91 8.28 2.04
CA TRP A 254 11.67 7.04 1.30
C TRP A 254 12.74 6.76 0.24
N SER A 255 13.19 7.78 -0.47
CA SER A 255 14.28 7.66 -1.45
C SER A 255 15.58 7.22 -0.79
N ARG A 256 15.92 7.77 0.38
CA ARG A 256 17.09 7.37 1.16
C ARG A 256 17.00 5.90 1.59
N VAL A 257 15.87 5.49 2.16
CA VAL A 257 15.69 4.12 2.66
C VAL A 257 15.74 3.11 1.52
N ASN A 258 15.06 3.34 0.40
CA ASN A 258 15.05 2.39 -0.72
C ASN A 258 16.43 2.19 -1.37
N LYS A 259 17.30 3.21 -1.34
CA LYS A 259 18.70 3.11 -1.81
C LYS A 259 19.59 2.32 -0.85
N MET A 260 19.30 2.39 0.45
CA MET A 260 20.08 1.75 1.50
C MET A 260 19.71 0.28 1.68
N VAL A 261 18.45 -0.08 1.48
CA VAL A 261 17.91 -1.39 1.83
C VAL A 261 17.66 -2.22 0.56
N PRO A 262 18.34 -3.37 0.41
CA PRO A 262 18.04 -4.31 -0.67
C PRO A 262 16.74 -5.05 -0.37
N ARG A 263 16.05 -5.50 -1.41
CA ARG A 263 14.94 -6.46 -1.25
C ARG A 263 15.49 -7.83 -0.89
N LEU A 264 14.97 -8.41 0.18
CA LEU A 264 15.39 -9.71 0.75
C LEU A 264 14.33 -10.80 0.61
N VAL A 265 13.08 -10.42 0.34
CA VAL A 265 11.95 -11.33 0.30
C VAL A 265 11.49 -11.55 -1.14
N ASP A 266 11.45 -12.82 -1.55
CA ASP A 266 10.77 -13.28 -2.77
C ASP A 266 9.34 -13.65 -2.40
N ALA A 267 8.38 -12.83 -2.83
CA ALA A 267 6.97 -12.98 -2.48
C ALA A 267 6.11 -12.51 -3.65
N LEU A 268 5.08 -13.27 -4.04
CA LEU A 268 4.13 -12.90 -5.09
C LEU A 268 3.58 -11.48 -4.86
N PRO A 269 3.56 -10.56 -5.86
CA PRO A 269 4.02 -10.71 -7.24
C PRO A 269 5.49 -10.32 -7.49
N ASN A 270 6.24 -10.03 -6.42
CA ASN A 270 7.66 -9.69 -6.46
C ASN A 270 8.53 -10.95 -6.48
N GLY A 271 8.79 -11.46 -7.68
CA GLY A 271 9.60 -12.67 -7.90
C GLY A 271 11.06 -12.59 -7.44
N PRO A 272 11.90 -13.57 -7.83
CA PRO A 272 11.77 -14.36 -9.06
C PRO A 272 10.83 -15.58 -9.01
N ARG A 273 10.60 -16.20 -7.84
CA ARG A 273 9.77 -17.41 -7.73
C ARG A 273 8.33 -17.14 -7.32
N ASN A 274 8.04 -15.95 -6.80
CA ASN A 274 6.70 -15.50 -6.44
C ASN A 274 6.06 -16.35 -5.34
N HIS A 275 6.74 -16.49 -4.19
CA HIS A 275 6.19 -17.27 -3.08
C HIS A 275 4.92 -16.60 -2.51
N PRO A 276 3.80 -17.33 -2.32
CA PRO A 276 2.62 -16.82 -1.62
C PRO A 276 2.93 -16.39 -0.19
N THR A 277 2.10 -15.52 0.37
CA THR A 277 2.30 -14.97 1.72
C THR A 277 2.35 -16.04 2.81
N VAL A 278 1.64 -17.17 2.66
CA VAL A 278 1.70 -18.28 3.63
C VAL A 278 3.09 -18.96 3.66
N GLN A 279 3.76 -19.08 2.52
CA GLN A 279 5.13 -19.61 2.46
C GLN A 279 6.12 -18.62 3.08
N VAL A 280 5.91 -17.32 2.86
CA VAL A 280 6.68 -16.26 3.53
C VAL A 280 6.49 -16.32 5.04
N PHE A 281 5.27 -16.56 5.52
CA PHE A 281 5.00 -16.75 6.95
C PHE A 281 5.76 -17.93 7.53
N GLN A 282 5.70 -19.09 6.87
CA GLN A 282 6.39 -20.30 7.31
C GLN A 282 7.92 -20.19 7.22
N ALA A 283 8.44 -19.42 6.25
CA ALA A 283 9.87 -19.11 6.15
C ALA A 283 10.36 -18.23 7.31
N GLY A 284 9.45 -17.57 8.02
CA GLY A 284 9.72 -16.81 9.23
C GLY A 284 9.25 -15.36 9.20
N ALA A 285 8.61 -14.91 8.13
CA ALA A 285 7.96 -13.60 8.01
C ALA A 285 8.87 -12.42 8.36
N VAL A 286 8.28 -11.39 8.99
CA VAL A 286 8.93 -10.15 9.43
C VAL A 286 10.18 -10.37 10.29
N PRO A 287 10.16 -11.21 11.35
CA PRO A 287 11.32 -11.30 12.23
C PRO A 287 12.51 -11.97 11.53
N GLU A 288 12.28 -12.91 10.60
CA GLU A 288 13.38 -13.50 9.82
C GLU A 288 14.05 -12.47 8.89
N ALA A 289 13.27 -11.64 8.20
CA ALA A 289 13.82 -10.55 7.39
C ALA A 289 14.59 -9.54 8.27
N MET A 290 14.06 -9.23 9.46
CA MET A 290 14.72 -8.38 10.42
C MET A 290 16.04 -8.95 10.96
N LEU A 291 16.21 -10.28 11.05
CA LEU A 291 17.51 -10.88 11.41
C LEU A 291 18.59 -10.53 10.39
N HIS A 292 18.26 -10.55 9.09
CA HIS A 292 19.20 -10.14 8.05
C HIS A 292 19.48 -8.63 8.10
N LEU A 293 18.45 -7.81 8.28
CA LEU A 293 18.61 -6.35 8.42
C LEU A 293 19.40 -5.94 9.67
N ARG A 294 19.26 -6.71 10.77
CA ARG A 294 20.06 -6.57 11.99
C ARG A 294 21.54 -6.81 11.71
N LYS A 295 21.88 -7.88 10.97
CA LYS A 295 23.27 -8.19 10.58
C LYS A 295 23.88 -7.10 9.69
N MET A 296 23.04 -6.36 8.95
CA MET A 296 23.45 -5.20 8.16
C MET A 296 23.59 -3.90 8.98
N GLY A 297 23.25 -3.91 10.27
CA GLY A 297 23.29 -2.73 11.13
C GLY A 297 22.23 -1.67 10.82
N LEU A 298 21.15 -2.04 10.13
CA LEU A 298 20.14 -1.09 9.65
C LEU A 298 19.06 -0.78 10.70
N LEU A 299 18.74 -1.75 11.56
CA LEU A 299 17.64 -1.64 12.51
C LEU A 299 18.02 -0.87 13.79
N ARG A 300 17.03 -0.15 14.34
CA ARG A 300 17.05 0.40 15.70
C ARG A 300 16.54 -0.67 16.66
N LEU A 301 17.44 -1.38 17.31
CA LEU A 301 17.14 -2.58 18.11
C LEU A 301 16.58 -2.25 19.51
N ASP A 302 16.79 -1.03 19.99
CA ASP A 302 16.31 -0.51 21.27
C ASP A 302 14.84 -0.08 21.25
N ALA A 303 14.22 0.00 20.07
CA ALA A 303 12.81 0.31 19.92
C ALA A 303 11.93 -0.71 20.69
N LEU A 304 11.05 -0.23 21.56
CA LEU A 304 10.14 -1.05 22.35
C LEU A 304 9.03 -1.62 21.47
N THR A 305 8.59 -2.84 21.75
CA THR A 305 7.47 -3.51 21.05
C THR A 305 6.33 -3.84 22.01
N VAL A 306 5.14 -4.15 21.49
CA VAL A 306 4.00 -4.59 22.30
C VAL A 306 4.22 -5.87 23.10
N SER A 307 5.33 -6.59 22.87
CA SER A 307 5.71 -7.73 23.72
C SER A 307 6.15 -7.30 25.14
N GLY A 308 6.41 -6.01 25.34
CA GLY A 308 7.05 -5.45 26.53
C GLY A 308 8.58 -5.45 26.45
N GLU A 309 9.15 -6.01 25.38
CA GLU A 309 10.59 -6.11 25.16
C GLU A 309 11.04 -5.23 23.99
N THR A 310 12.34 -4.93 23.95
CA THR A 310 12.99 -4.28 22.81
C THR A 310 12.95 -5.15 21.56
N LEU A 311 13.04 -4.54 20.38
CA LEU A 311 13.13 -5.26 19.12
C LEU A 311 14.32 -6.25 19.10
N GLY A 312 15.47 -5.84 19.64
CA GLY A 312 16.65 -6.71 19.76
C GLY A 312 16.35 -8.00 20.53
N THR A 313 15.74 -7.88 21.71
CA THR A 313 15.33 -9.01 22.54
C THR A 313 14.31 -9.90 21.85
N ALA A 314 13.34 -9.31 21.15
CA ALA A 314 12.36 -10.06 20.37
C ALA A 314 13.01 -10.89 19.24
N LEU A 315 14.05 -10.34 18.59
CA LEU A 315 14.80 -11.04 17.54
C LEU A 315 15.69 -12.15 18.09
N ASP A 316 16.30 -11.98 19.28
CA ASP A 316 17.05 -13.04 19.96
C ASP A 316 16.16 -14.24 20.31
N TRP A 317 14.94 -13.96 20.78
CA TRP A 317 13.92 -14.99 20.98
C TRP A 317 13.57 -15.69 19.67
N TRP A 318 13.32 -14.95 18.59
CA TRP A 318 12.92 -15.54 17.31
C TRP A 318 14.01 -16.47 16.75
N GLU A 319 15.26 -16.03 16.75
CA GLU A 319 16.41 -16.77 16.20
C GLU A 319 16.58 -18.16 16.85
N SER A 320 16.29 -18.24 18.15
CA SER A 320 16.39 -19.46 18.96
C SER A 320 15.06 -20.23 19.13
N SER A 321 13.95 -19.72 18.58
CA SER A 321 12.63 -20.27 18.85
C SER A 321 12.36 -21.63 18.16
N GLU A 322 11.71 -22.53 18.89
CA GLU A 322 11.19 -23.80 18.34
C GLU A 322 10.20 -23.55 17.20
N ARG A 323 9.35 -22.51 17.34
CA ARG A 323 8.39 -22.11 16.30
C ARG A 323 9.06 -21.86 14.96
N ARG A 324 10.19 -21.14 14.95
CA ARG A 324 11.00 -20.88 13.75
C ARG A 324 11.48 -22.18 13.10
N ALA A 325 12.03 -23.10 13.90
CA ALA A 325 12.52 -24.38 13.39
C ALA A 325 11.40 -25.24 12.79
N VAL A 326 10.29 -25.41 13.52
CA VAL A 326 9.15 -26.24 13.10
C VAL A 326 8.51 -25.74 11.80
N LEU A 327 8.29 -24.42 11.68
CA LEU A 327 7.65 -23.87 10.47
C LEU A 327 8.53 -23.99 9.23
N ARG A 328 9.85 -23.78 9.36
CA ARG A 328 10.79 -23.95 8.25
C ARG A 328 10.90 -25.43 7.81
N SER A 329 10.89 -26.36 8.76
CA SER A 329 10.85 -27.80 8.43
C SER A 329 9.56 -28.16 7.69
N ARG A 330 8.40 -27.69 8.16
CA ARG A 330 7.11 -27.92 7.49
C ARG A 330 7.05 -27.33 6.09
N LEU A 331 7.58 -26.12 5.88
CA LEU A 331 7.68 -25.52 4.55
C LEU A 331 8.50 -26.41 3.60
N LYS A 332 9.59 -27.00 4.11
CA LYS A 332 10.44 -27.89 3.32
C LYS A 332 9.77 -29.23 3.02
N GLU A 333 9.12 -29.83 4.02
CA GLU A 333 8.47 -31.14 3.92
C GLU A 333 7.22 -31.12 3.05
N ASN A 334 6.37 -30.10 3.22
CA ASN A 334 5.08 -30.02 2.54
C ASN A 334 5.20 -29.42 1.15
N ASP A 335 6.00 -28.35 0.99
CA ASP A 335 6.04 -27.57 -0.25
C ASP A 335 7.36 -27.77 -1.03
N GLY A 336 8.33 -28.49 -0.47
CA GLY A 336 9.67 -28.64 -1.04
C GLY A 336 10.51 -27.35 -1.00
N VAL A 337 9.98 -26.27 -0.43
CA VAL A 337 10.58 -24.94 -0.41
C VAL A 337 11.55 -24.81 0.76
N ASP A 338 12.78 -24.41 0.47
CA ASP A 338 13.73 -24.04 1.52
C ASP A 338 13.53 -22.55 1.86
N ALA A 339 13.27 -22.27 3.14
CA ALA A 339 13.03 -20.94 3.68
C ALA A 339 14.13 -19.91 3.32
N ALA A 340 15.39 -20.36 3.19
CA ALA A 340 16.50 -19.49 2.78
C ALA A 340 16.40 -19.01 1.32
N ASN A 341 15.52 -19.62 0.52
CA ASN A 341 15.17 -19.15 -0.83
C ASN A 341 13.92 -18.26 -0.86
N VAL A 342 13.26 -18.04 0.28
CA VAL A 342 12.08 -17.16 0.39
C VAL A 342 12.50 -15.84 1.03
N ILE A 343 13.23 -15.91 2.15
CA ILE A 343 13.82 -14.77 2.85
C ILE A 343 15.33 -14.99 2.84
N MET A 344 16.03 -14.13 2.11
CA MET A 344 17.43 -14.30 1.76
C MET A 344 18.33 -13.33 2.52
N ASP A 345 19.59 -13.71 2.72
CA ASP A 345 20.63 -12.75 3.03
C ASP A 345 20.92 -11.83 1.83
N PRO A 346 21.58 -10.68 2.04
CA PRO A 346 21.77 -9.68 1.00
C PRO A 346 22.56 -10.16 -0.23
N ASP A 347 23.55 -11.03 -0.04
CA ASP A 347 24.40 -11.51 -1.13
C ASP A 347 23.66 -12.54 -1.97
N THR A 348 22.93 -13.45 -1.32
CA THR A 348 22.03 -14.39 -2.00
C THR A 348 20.93 -13.65 -2.75
N ALA A 349 20.30 -12.64 -2.13
CA ALA A 349 19.26 -11.83 -2.75
C ALA A 349 19.76 -11.14 -4.03
N ARG A 350 20.95 -10.51 -3.95
CA ARG A 350 21.59 -9.87 -5.10
C ARG A 350 21.91 -10.88 -6.21
N TYR A 351 22.51 -12.01 -5.85
CA TYR A 351 22.83 -13.08 -6.80
C TYR A 351 21.58 -13.62 -7.52
N ARG A 352 20.45 -13.68 -6.80
CA ARG A 352 19.14 -14.11 -7.31
C ARG A 352 18.39 -13.03 -8.10
N GLY A 353 18.96 -11.83 -8.24
CA GLY A 353 18.37 -10.72 -8.98
C GLY A 353 17.24 -9.99 -8.25
N LEU A 354 17.14 -10.13 -6.91
CA LEU A 354 16.24 -9.29 -6.13
C LEU A 354 16.78 -7.86 -6.14
N THR A 355 16.00 -6.96 -6.73
CA THR A 355 16.29 -5.54 -6.82
C THR A 355 15.26 -4.76 -6.01
N SER A 356 15.66 -3.58 -5.51
CA SER A 356 14.78 -2.65 -4.81
C SER A 356 13.63 -2.25 -5.72
N THR A 357 12.41 -2.23 -5.19
CA THR A 357 11.19 -2.18 -5.99
C THR A 357 10.80 -0.78 -6.43
N VAL A 358 11.06 0.24 -5.62
CA VAL A 358 10.46 1.57 -5.77
C VAL A 358 11.51 2.64 -6.06
N CYS A 359 11.18 3.53 -7.02
CA CYS A 359 11.88 4.78 -7.29
C CYS A 359 10.87 5.94 -7.18
N PHE A 360 11.38 7.13 -6.87
CA PHE A 360 10.57 8.35 -6.67
C PHE A 360 10.96 9.43 -7.68
N PRO A 361 10.49 9.35 -8.93
CA PRO A 361 10.80 10.36 -9.93
C PRO A 361 10.27 11.74 -9.52
N THR A 362 11.07 12.77 -9.76
CA THR A 362 10.68 14.17 -9.55
C THR A 362 10.91 14.94 -10.84
N GLY A 363 10.27 16.10 -11.00
CA GLY A 363 10.46 16.89 -12.20
C GLY A 363 9.40 17.95 -12.34
N ASN A 364 9.39 18.64 -13.48
CA ASN A 364 8.46 19.75 -13.70
C ASN A 364 6.99 19.29 -13.76
N LEU A 365 6.73 18.00 -13.99
CA LEU A 365 5.38 17.42 -13.95
C LEU A 365 4.98 16.89 -12.57
N ALA A 366 5.95 16.60 -11.70
CA ALA A 366 5.74 16.04 -10.37
C ALA A 366 6.61 16.76 -9.32
N PRO A 367 6.38 18.06 -9.06
CA PRO A 367 7.25 18.86 -8.22
C PRO A 367 7.19 18.46 -6.73
N GLU A 368 6.07 17.91 -6.24
CA GLU A 368 5.99 17.37 -4.88
C GLU A 368 6.40 15.90 -4.79
N GLY A 369 6.60 15.25 -5.94
CA GLY A 369 7.01 13.87 -6.06
C GLY A 369 6.03 13.01 -6.84
N SER A 370 6.53 11.85 -7.24
CA SER A 370 5.77 10.76 -7.84
C SER A 370 6.41 9.43 -7.42
N ILE A 371 5.80 8.31 -7.83
CA ILE A 371 6.30 6.98 -7.52
C ILE A 371 6.20 6.03 -8.70
N ILE A 372 7.21 5.20 -8.89
CA ILE A 372 7.21 4.09 -9.85
C ILE A 372 7.79 2.84 -9.21
N LYS A 373 7.20 1.69 -9.56
CA LYS A 373 7.81 0.39 -9.26
C LYS A 373 8.84 0.04 -10.33
N ALA A 374 10.10 0.41 -10.11
CA ALA A 374 11.22 0.23 -11.04
C ALA A 374 11.45 -1.23 -11.47
N THR A 375 11.10 -2.19 -10.62
CA THR A 375 11.17 -3.63 -10.93
C THR A 375 10.07 -4.13 -11.86
N SER A 376 8.97 -3.38 -12.00
CA SER A 376 7.86 -3.73 -12.89
C SER A 376 8.07 -3.21 -14.32
N ILE A 377 9.13 -2.46 -14.58
CA ILE A 377 9.53 -2.07 -15.93
C ILE A 377 10.09 -3.31 -16.64
N ASP A 378 9.53 -3.64 -17.81
CA ASP A 378 9.98 -4.78 -18.61
C ASP A 378 11.48 -4.64 -18.95
N PRO A 379 12.32 -5.65 -18.66
CA PRO A 379 13.76 -5.57 -18.91
C PRO A 379 14.14 -5.30 -20.36
N SER A 380 13.28 -5.66 -21.33
CA SER A 380 13.54 -5.45 -22.76
C SER A 380 13.39 -4.00 -23.22
N VAL A 381 12.86 -3.12 -22.37
CA VAL A 381 12.75 -1.68 -22.64
C VAL A 381 13.67 -0.84 -21.75
N VAL A 382 14.59 -1.49 -21.03
CA VAL A 382 15.62 -0.85 -20.22
C VAL A 382 16.93 -0.88 -21.02
N ASP A 383 17.61 0.26 -21.09
CA ASP A 383 18.86 0.37 -21.82
C ASP A 383 19.97 -0.49 -21.18
N PRO A 384 21.04 -0.85 -21.92
CA PRO A 384 22.12 -1.69 -21.40
C PRO A 384 22.83 -1.13 -20.16
N ASP A 385 22.75 0.17 -19.91
CA ASP A 385 23.28 0.83 -18.72
C ASP A 385 22.35 0.74 -17.49
N GLY A 386 21.24 0.01 -17.59
CA GLY A 386 20.28 -0.21 -16.49
C GLY A 386 19.27 0.93 -16.32
N VAL A 387 19.27 1.91 -17.23
CA VAL A 387 18.38 3.07 -17.16
C VAL A 387 17.23 2.91 -18.14
N TYR A 388 16.00 3.11 -17.66
CA TYR A 388 14.83 3.23 -18.51
C TYR A 388 14.73 4.67 -19.02
N ARG A 389 14.75 4.86 -20.33
CA ARG A 389 14.57 6.17 -20.98
C ARG A 389 13.40 6.10 -21.94
N LYS A 390 12.40 6.96 -21.71
CA LYS A 390 11.23 7.05 -22.58
C LYS A 390 10.94 8.49 -22.90
N ARG A 391 10.86 8.77 -24.20
CA ARG A 391 10.40 10.04 -24.75
C ARG A 391 9.25 9.77 -25.71
N GLY A 392 8.14 10.49 -25.57
CA GLY A 392 6.96 10.22 -26.38
C GLY A 392 5.88 11.31 -26.25
N PRO A 393 4.91 11.33 -27.20
CA PRO A 393 3.80 12.24 -27.14
C PRO A 393 2.80 11.85 -26.03
N ALA A 394 2.22 12.85 -25.37
CA ALA A 394 1.19 12.67 -24.37
C ALA A 394 -0.16 12.32 -25.02
N ARG A 395 -0.79 11.25 -24.53
CA ARG A 395 -2.18 10.87 -24.81
C ARG A 395 -3.00 11.05 -23.55
N ILE A 396 -3.84 12.08 -23.49
CA ILE A 396 -4.40 12.53 -22.21
C ILE A 396 -5.86 12.13 -22.04
N PHE A 397 -6.18 11.54 -20.88
CA PHE A 397 -7.50 11.08 -20.50
C PHE A 397 -7.85 11.55 -19.08
N THR A 398 -9.13 11.87 -18.84
CA THR A 398 -9.63 12.28 -17.52
C THR A 398 -10.41 11.17 -16.81
N SER A 399 -10.66 10.04 -17.49
CA SER A 399 -11.27 8.86 -16.90
C SER A 399 -10.72 7.55 -17.46
N GLU A 400 -10.70 6.50 -16.62
CA GLU A 400 -10.25 5.17 -17.03
C GLU A 400 -11.09 4.59 -18.19
N PRO A 401 -12.44 4.73 -18.22
CA PRO A 401 -13.24 4.30 -19.37
C PRO A 401 -12.84 4.96 -20.70
N GLN A 402 -12.47 6.25 -20.70
CA GLN A 402 -12.00 6.93 -21.91
C GLN A 402 -10.66 6.35 -22.40
N ALA A 403 -9.72 6.12 -21.47
CA ALA A 403 -8.42 5.52 -21.79
C ALA A 403 -8.57 4.10 -22.34
N ILE A 404 -9.43 3.27 -21.72
CA ILE A 404 -9.74 1.91 -22.19
C ILE A 404 -10.42 1.95 -23.57
N ALA A 405 -11.33 2.89 -23.82
CA ALA A 405 -11.96 3.06 -25.13
C ALA A 405 -10.94 3.42 -26.21
N ALA A 406 -9.98 4.30 -25.91
CA ALA A 406 -8.91 4.65 -26.83
C ALA A 406 -8.02 3.44 -27.18
N ILE A 407 -7.67 2.61 -26.18
CA ILE A 407 -6.94 1.35 -26.40
C ILE A 407 -7.73 0.42 -27.34
N LYS A 408 -9.02 0.20 -27.06
CA LYS A 408 -9.88 -0.68 -27.88
C LYS A 408 -10.08 -0.18 -29.32
N GLN A 409 -9.97 1.13 -29.53
CA GLN A 409 -10.12 1.78 -30.83
C GLN A 409 -8.78 1.96 -31.57
N ASN A 410 -7.68 1.38 -31.07
CA ASN A 410 -6.33 1.53 -31.62
C ASN A 410 -5.87 2.99 -31.73
N ARG A 411 -6.26 3.85 -30.77
CA ARG A 411 -5.82 5.26 -30.68
C ARG A 411 -4.58 5.44 -29.78
N ILE A 412 -3.99 4.35 -29.32
CA ILE A 412 -2.76 4.31 -28.52
C ILE A 412 -1.75 3.45 -29.27
N GLU A 413 -0.52 3.94 -29.41
CA GLU A 413 0.54 3.29 -30.17
C GLU A 413 1.82 3.09 -29.34
N ALA A 414 2.67 2.18 -29.81
CA ALA A 414 4.00 1.99 -29.23
C ALA A 414 4.81 3.29 -29.33
N GLY A 415 5.21 3.87 -28.20
CA GLY A 415 5.81 5.22 -28.23
C GLY A 415 5.12 6.18 -27.27
N ASP A 416 3.80 6.05 -27.16
CA ASP A 416 2.95 6.98 -26.43
C ASP A 416 3.23 7.00 -24.93
N ILE A 417 2.97 8.16 -24.33
CA ILE A 417 2.90 8.35 -22.88
C ILE A 417 1.43 8.64 -22.55
N LEU A 418 0.76 7.64 -21.99
CA LEU A 418 -0.64 7.74 -21.59
C LEU A 418 -0.73 8.48 -20.25
N VAL A 419 -1.40 9.62 -20.25
CA VAL A 419 -1.57 10.49 -19.08
C VAL A 419 -3.02 10.37 -18.61
N LEU A 420 -3.24 9.68 -17.49
CA LEU A 420 -4.55 9.52 -16.87
C LEU A 420 -4.63 10.42 -15.63
N ILE A 421 -5.34 11.53 -15.73
CA ILE A 421 -5.43 12.57 -14.69
C ILE A 421 -6.87 12.77 -14.23
N CYS A 422 -7.07 13.64 -13.23
CA CYS A 422 -8.36 13.78 -12.53
C CYS A 422 -8.77 12.48 -11.83
N ARG A 423 -7.78 11.66 -11.46
CA ARG A 423 -7.98 10.40 -10.74
C ARG A 423 -7.35 10.42 -9.35
N GLY A 424 -6.70 11.52 -8.96
CA GLY A 424 -6.22 11.79 -7.60
C GLY A 424 -7.35 11.94 -6.56
N PRO A 425 -7.03 12.36 -5.31
CA PRO A 425 -8.02 12.53 -4.26
C PRO A 425 -9.25 13.34 -4.66
N MET A 426 -9.09 14.53 -5.24
CA MET A 426 -10.19 15.41 -5.66
C MET A 426 -10.94 14.90 -6.89
N GLY A 427 -10.26 14.07 -7.70
CA GLY A 427 -10.79 13.56 -8.96
C GLY A 427 -11.68 12.34 -8.77
N ALA A 428 -11.17 11.33 -8.06
CA ALA A 428 -11.79 10.01 -7.98
C ALA A 428 -11.50 9.30 -6.66
N GLY A 429 -11.28 10.04 -5.58
CA GLY A 429 -10.91 9.45 -4.29
C GLY A 429 -9.55 8.77 -4.31
N MET A 430 -8.70 9.09 -5.29
CA MET A 430 -7.41 8.45 -5.54
C MET A 430 -7.56 6.94 -5.77
N GLU A 431 -8.29 6.51 -6.79
CA GLU A 431 -8.52 5.09 -7.08
C GLU A 431 -7.23 4.31 -7.43
N GLU A 432 -7.32 2.98 -7.54
CA GLU A 432 -6.27 2.16 -8.16
C GLU A 432 -6.59 1.94 -9.64
N THR A 433 -5.76 2.44 -10.55
CA THR A 433 -5.99 2.38 -12.00
C THR A 433 -5.63 1.01 -12.60
N TYR A 434 -6.27 -0.06 -12.09
CA TYR A 434 -5.96 -1.44 -12.43
C TYR A 434 -6.35 -1.83 -13.86
N GLN A 435 -7.54 -1.43 -14.32
CA GLN A 435 -8.06 -1.89 -15.62
C GLN A 435 -7.14 -1.44 -16.74
N LEU A 436 -6.62 -0.22 -16.64
CA LEU A 436 -5.69 0.35 -17.59
C LEU A 436 -4.37 -0.44 -17.67
N THR A 437 -3.73 -0.69 -16.53
CA THR A 437 -2.46 -1.42 -16.50
C THR A 437 -2.63 -2.87 -16.93
N SER A 438 -3.76 -3.50 -16.57
CA SER A 438 -4.12 -4.84 -17.03
C SER A 438 -4.35 -4.89 -18.53
N ALA A 439 -5.08 -3.95 -19.11
CA ALA A 439 -5.32 -3.93 -20.56
C ALA A 439 -4.01 -3.83 -21.35
N LEU A 440 -3.12 -2.90 -20.96
CA LEU A 440 -1.82 -2.73 -21.61
C LEU A 440 -0.94 -3.98 -21.51
N LYS A 441 -0.99 -4.71 -20.38
CA LYS A 441 -0.21 -5.94 -20.17
C LYS A 441 -0.46 -7.03 -21.19
N HIS A 442 -1.67 -7.12 -21.74
CA HIS A 442 -2.03 -8.14 -22.72
C HIS A 442 -1.88 -7.67 -24.17
N LEU A 443 -1.38 -6.44 -24.40
CA LEU A 443 -1.04 -5.93 -25.73
C LEU A 443 0.44 -6.18 -26.07
N PRO A 444 0.77 -6.66 -27.28
CA PRO A 444 2.16 -6.93 -27.68
C PRO A 444 3.09 -5.71 -27.55
N PHE A 445 2.55 -4.52 -27.75
CA PHE A 445 3.29 -3.26 -27.65
C PHE A 445 3.16 -2.56 -26.30
N GLY A 446 2.38 -3.09 -25.35
CA GLY A 446 2.04 -2.40 -24.11
C GLY A 446 3.24 -2.03 -23.25
N LYS A 447 4.32 -2.83 -23.29
CA LYS A 447 5.61 -2.50 -22.64
C LYS A 447 6.29 -1.24 -23.17
N HIS A 448 5.92 -0.79 -24.37
CA HIS A 448 6.41 0.45 -24.99
C HIS A 448 5.51 1.67 -24.72
N VAL A 449 4.44 1.51 -23.92
CA VAL A 449 3.58 2.61 -23.47
C VAL A 449 3.90 2.87 -22.00
N ALA A 450 4.19 4.13 -21.67
CA ALA A 450 4.31 4.54 -20.26
C ALA A 450 2.98 5.13 -19.79
N VAL A 451 2.67 4.98 -18.50
CA VAL A 451 1.47 5.54 -17.86
C VAL A 451 1.89 6.56 -16.82
N LEU A 452 1.34 7.77 -16.89
CA LEU A 452 1.43 8.80 -15.86
C LEU A 452 0.05 9.02 -15.23
N THR A 453 -0.03 9.06 -13.90
CA THR A 453 -1.30 9.35 -13.21
C THR A 453 -1.11 10.07 -11.87
N ASP A 454 -2.09 10.91 -11.53
CA ASP A 454 -2.25 11.50 -10.18
C ASP A 454 -2.95 10.53 -9.20
N ALA A 455 -3.37 9.36 -9.66
CA ALA A 455 -3.95 8.28 -8.85
C ALA A 455 -2.91 7.27 -8.33
N ARG A 456 -3.41 6.17 -7.75
CA ARG A 456 -2.62 4.99 -7.37
C ARG A 456 -2.65 3.97 -8.50
N PHE A 457 -1.68 3.06 -8.52
CA PHE A 457 -1.66 1.94 -9.44
C PHE A 457 -1.46 0.63 -8.68
N SER A 458 -2.04 -0.44 -9.22
CA SER A 458 -1.82 -1.78 -8.69
C SER A 458 -0.47 -2.33 -9.15
N GLY A 459 0.11 -3.26 -8.39
CA GLY A 459 1.43 -3.85 -8.69
C GLY A 459 1.53 -4.70 -9.98
N VAL A 460 0.48 -4.75 -10.80
CA VAL A 460 0.39 -5.53 -12.05
C VAL A 460 0.58 -4.61 -13.25
N SER A 461 1.79 -4.09 -13.45
CA SER A 461 2.18 -3.35 -14.65
C SER A 461 3.26 -4.11 -15.44
N THR A 462 3.25 -3.98 -16.77
CA THR A 462 4.31 -4.48 -17.68
C THR A 462 5.12 -3.36 -18.32
N GLY A 463 4.86 -2.12 -17.91
CA GLY A 463 5.49 -0.92 -18.44
C GLY A 463 5.73 0.07 -17.30
N ALA A 464 6.42 1.16 -17.62
CA ALA A 464 6.65 2.22 -16.67
C ALA A 464 5.33 2.90 -16.30
N CYS A 465 4.90 2.75 -15.04
CA CYS A 465 3.72 3.41 -14.50
C CYS A 465 4.17 4.32 -13.34
N VAL A 466 4.04 5.62 -13.55
CA VAL A 466 4.36 6.65 -12.56
C VAL A 466 3.02 7.15 -11.98
N GLY A 467 2.80 6.87 -10.70
CA GLY A 467 1.62 7.29 -9.96
C GLY A 467 1.92 8.36 -8.92
N HIS A 468 0.88 8.74 -8.17
CA HIS A 468 0.94 9.71 -7.08
C HIS A 468 1.54 11.06 -7.52
N ILE A 469 1.46 11.39 -8.82
CA ILE A 469 1.97 12.66 -9.34
C ILE A 469 1.29 13.79 -8.57
N SER A 470 2.09 14.55 -7.84
CA SER A 470 1.61 15.63 -6.97
C SER A 470 2.30 16.96 -7.29
N PRO A 471 1.58 18.10 -7.23
CA PRO A 471 0.14 18.21 -6.94
C PRO A 471 -0.72 17.54 -8.02
N GLU A 472 -1.90 17.04 -7.64
CA GLU A 472 -2.84 16.42 -8.60
C GLU A 472 -3.39 17.46 -9.59
N ALA A 473 -3.95 16.99 -10.72
CA ALA A 473 -4.39 17.89 -11.78
C ALA A 473 -5.45 18.92 -11.31
N LEU A 474 -6.38 18.49 -10.45
CA LEU A 474 -7.46 19.34 -9.93
C LEU A 474 -7.01 20.31 -8.82
N ALA A 475 -5.87 20.03 -8.18
CA ALA A 475 -5.22 20.93 -7.21
C ALA A 475 -4.29 21.97 -7.88
N GLY A 476 -4.37 22.15 -9.21
CA GLY A 476 -3.52 23.08 -9.95
C GLY A 476 -2.17 22.52 -10.38
N GLY A 477 -1.96 21.21 -10.22
CA GLY A 477 -0.71 20.53 -10.55
C GLY A 477 -0.29 20.69 -12.02
N PRO A 478 1.02 20.74 -12.33
CA PRO A 478 1.51 20.90 -13.69
C PRO A 478 1.03 19.82 -14.67
N VAL A 479 0.80 18.60 -14.19
CA VAL A 479 0.26 17.49 -15.00
C VAL A 479 -1.12 17.81 -15.60
N GLY A 480 -1.95 18.62 -14.92
CA GLY A 480 -3.25 19.10 -15.42
C GLY A 480 -3.13 20.15 -16.54
N LYS A 481 -1.93 20.66 -16.81
CA LYS A 481 -1.66 21.66 -17.85
C LYS A 481 -1.08 21.06 -19.14
N LEU A 482 -0.91 19.75 -19.18
CA LEU A 482 -0.47 19.04 -20.37
C LEU A 482 -1.53 19.10 -21.47
N LEU A 483 -1.08 19.27 -22.70
CA LEU A 483 -1.89 19.27 -23.92
C LEU A 483 -1.60 18.00 -24.73
N GLU A 484 -2.59 17.56 -25.51
CA GLU A 484 -2.44 16.39 -26.39
C GLU A 484 -1.22 16.58 -27.32
N GLY A 485 -0.36 15.56 -27.38
CA GLY A 485 0.85 15.59 -28.19
C GLY A 485 2.07 16.28 -27.57
N ASP A 486 1.95 16.87 -26.37
CA ASP A 486 3.12 17.35 -25.61
C ASP A 486 4.17 16.24 -25.49
N ILE A 487 5.46 16.60 -25.60
CA ILE A 487 6.55 15.63 -25.53
C ILE A 487 7.01 15.51 -24.09
N ILE A 488 6.82 14.31 -23.53
CA ILE A 488 7.21 13.97 -22.17
C ILE A 488 8.46 13.10 -22.21
N GLU A 489 9.35 13.31 -21.24
CA GLU A 489 10.51 12.49 -20.96
C GLU A 489 10.40 11.86 -19.58
N ILE A 490 10.65 10.56 -19.51
CA ILE A 490 10.74 9.76 -18.29
C ILE A 490 12.11 9.10 -18.28
N VAL A 491 12.88 9.33 -17.21
CA VAL A 491 14.16 8.67 -16.97
C VAL A 491 14.10 7.99 -15.62
N VAL A 492 14.43 6.70 -15.55
CA VAL A 492 14.49 5.95 -14.28
C VAL A 492 15.74 5.06 -14.28
N ASP A 493 16.69 5.39 -13.43
CA ASP A 493 17.85 4.54 -13.14
C ASP A 493 17.46 3.49 -12.09
N ARG A 494 17.46 2.21 -12.51
CA ARG A 494 17.04 1.08 -11.67
C ARG A 494 18.12 0.66 -10.66
N SER A 495 19.35 1.10 -10.84
CA SER A 495 20.47 0.81 -9.95
C SER A 495 20.64 1.88 -8.88
N SER A 496 20.67 3.16 -9.28
CA SER A 496 20.78 4.27 -8.32
C SER A 496 19.45 4.68 -7.70
N LEU A 497 18.32 4.15 -8.21
CA LEU A 497 16.95 4.49 -7.80
C LEU A 497 16.72 6.00 -7.84
N THR A 498 17.14 6.62 -8.94
CA THR A 498 16.86 8.01 -9.26
C THR A 498 15.98 8.08 -10.50
N GLY A 499 15.21 9.15 -10.64
CA GLY A 499 14.40 9.32 -11.83
C GLY A 499 13.82 10.70 -11.97
N THR A 500 13.39 11.01 -13.20
CA THR A 500 12.70 12.25 -13.52
C THR A 500 11.51 12.05 -14.45
N VAL A 501 10.55 12.97 -14.36
CA VAL A 501 9.38 13.03 -15.25
C VAL A 501 9.12 14.48 -15.64
N ASN A 502 9.29 14.80 -16.93
CA ASN A 502 9.33 16.17 -17.41
C ASN A 502 8.55 16.37 -18.72
N LEU A 503 7.87 17.50 -18.85
CA LEU A 503 7.59 18.11 -20.14
C LEU A 503 8.91 18.61 -20.74
N VAL A 504 9.21 18.22 -21.98
CA VAL A 504 10.45 18.59 -22.68
C VAL A 504 10.21 19.17 -24.07
N GLY A 505 8.95 19.40 -24.45
CA GLY A 505 8.63 19.93 -25.77
C GLY A 505 7.16 19.84 -26.16
N THR A 506 6.87 20.32 -27.35
CA THR A 506 5.61 20.13 -28.09
C THR A 506 5.94 19.46 -29.44
N PRO A 507 4.94 19.06 -30.25
CA PRO A 507 5.22 18.52 -31.58
C PRO A 507 6.10 19.46 -32.41
N GLY A 508 7.29 18.99 -32.79
CA GLY A 508 8.25 19.76 -33.59
C GLY A 508 9.10 20.78 -32.84
N GLN A 509 8.95 20.93 -31.52
CA GLN A 509 9.74 21.88 -30.71
C GLN A 509 10.20 21.23 -29.42
N SER A 510 11.50 21.31 -29.12
CA SER A 510 12.06 20.88 -27.83
C SER A 510 12.29 22.11 -26.94
N PHE A 511 12.22 21.90 -25.62
CA PHE A 511 12.39 22.94 -24.61
C PHE A 511 13.62 22.63 -23.74
N THR A 512 14.32 23.66 -23.28
CA THR A 512 15.19 23.55 -22.11
C THR A 512 14.36 23.39 -20.84
N PRO A 513 14.94 22.92 -19.71
CA PRO A 513 14.22 22.85 -18.43
C PRO A 513 13.56 24.17 -18.01
N GLU A 514 14.24 25.31 -18.22
CA GLU A 514 13.73 26.65 -17.91
C GLU A 514 12.58 27.06 -18.85
N GLU A 515 12.64 26.66 -20.12
CA GLU A 515 11.55 26.87 -21.07
C GLU A 515 10.32 26.04 -20.71
N SER A 516 10.49 24.76 -20.39
CA SER A 516 9.39 23.91 -19.94
C SER A 516 8.70 24.48 -18.69
N GLY A 517 9.49 24.95 -17.71
CA GLY A 517 8.97 25.61 -16.51
C GLY A 517 8.15 26.85 -16.84
N ARG A 518 8.64 27.72 -17.75
CA ARG A 518 7.91 28.90 -18.22
C ARG A 518 6.63 28.55 -18.96
N VAL A 519 6.65 27.53 -19.82
CA VAL A 519 5.47 27.06 -20.55
C VAL A 519 4.40 26.55 -19.58
N LEU A 520 4.77 25.69 -18.62
CA LEU A 520 3.84 25.17 -17.61
C LEU A 520 3.31 26.28 -16.68
N ALA A 521 4.13 27.27 -16.34
CA ALA A 521 3.69 28.40 -15.52
C ALA A 521 2.70 29.31 -16.27
N ALA A 522 2.94 29.55 -17.56
CA ALA A 522 2.09 30.41 -18.40
C ALA A 522 0.77 29.75 -18.82
N ARG A 523 0.72 28.41 -18.90
CA ARG A 523 -0.52 27.68 -19.22
C ARG A 523 -1.53 27.81 -18.08
N THR A 524 -2.79 28.06 -18.46
CA THR A 524 -3.95 27.90 -17.59
C THR A 524 -4.28 26.42 -17.43
N GLN A 525 -5.00 26.07 -16.37
CA GLN A 525 -5.62 24.74 -16.29
C GLN A 525 -6.56 24.54 -17.48
N ARG A 526 -6.69 23.28 -17.93
CA ARG A 526 -7.63 22.95 -18.98
C ARG A 526 -9.05 23.03 -18.45
N ASN A 527 -9.98 23.43 -19.32
CA ASN A 527 -11.38 23.61 -18.97
C ASN A 527 -12.17 22.29 -18.85
N ASP A 528 -11.60 21.17 -19.32
CA ASP A 528 -12.23 19.85 -19.29
C ASP A 528 -11.90 19.04 -18.03
N LEU A 529 -11.05 19.57 -17.14
CA LEU A 529 -10.74 18.92 -15.87
C LEU A 529 -11.92 19.05 -14.91
N ALA A 530 -12.41 17.92 -14.42
CA ALA A 530 -13.47 17.86 -13.43
C ALA A 530 -13.31 16.61 -12.57
N PRO A 531 -13.85 16.62 -11.33
CA PRO A 531 -14.08 15.38 -10.59
C PRO A 531 -14.94 14.41 -11.39
N ASP A 532 -14.79 13.13 -11.11
CA ASP A 532 -15.66 12.09 -11.67
C ASP A 532 -17.13 12.39 -11.32
N PRO A 533 -18.07 12.30 -12.29
CA PRO A 533 -19.49 12.53 -12.03
C PRO A 533 -20.09 11.61 -10.95
N GLU A 534 -19.51 10.42 -10.76
CA GLU A 534 -19.96 9.45 -9.74
C GLU A 534 -19.23 9.63 -8.40
N LEU A 535 -18.34 10.63 -8.25
CA LEU A 535 -17.63 10.89 -7.00
C LEU A 535 -18.60 11.24 -5.86
N PRO A 536 -18.68 10.42 -4.79
CA PRO A 536 -19.60 10.68 -3.70
C PRO A 536 -19.31 12.00 -2.97
N SER A 537 -20.34 12.64 -2.43
CA SER A 537 -20.20 13.92 -1.72
C SER A 537 -19.31 13.81 -0.48
N ASP A 538 -19.35 12.68 0.21
CA ASP A 538 -18.52 12.41 1.39
C ASP A 538 -17.03 12.29 1.00
N THR A 539 -16.73 11.60 -0.10
CA THR A 539 -15.37 11.51 -0.64
C THR A 539 -14.88 12.84 -1.20
N ARG A 540 -15.75 13.65 -1.81
CA ARG A 540 -15.41 15.03 -2.22
C ARG A 540 -15.06 15.91 -1.01
N LEU A 541 -15.80 15.76 0.10
CA LEU A 541 -15.49 16.46 1.35
C LEU A 541 -14.14 15.97 1.91
N TRP A 542 -13.91 14.65 1.96
CA TRP A 542 -12.63 14.07 2.36
C TRP A 542 -11.48 14.64 1.54
N ALA A 543 -11.63 14.71 0.21
CA ALA A 543 -10.60 15.20 -0.71
C ALA A 543 -10.21 16.65 -0.43
N ALA A 544 -11.19 17.52 -0.18
CA ALA A 544 -10.93 18.92 0.17
C ALA A 544 -10.25 19.07 1.55
N LEU A 545 -10.64 18.26 2.53
CA LEU A 545 -10.06 18.29 3.87
C LEU A 545 -8.63 17.75 3.89
N GLN A 546 -8.36 16.69 3.13
CA GLN A 546 -7.02 16.09 3.08
C GLN A 546 -6.01 16.96 2.33
N ASP A 547 -6.46 17.73 1.33
CA ASP A 547 -5.60 18.64 0.57
C ASP A 547 -4.98 19.72 1.47
N VAL A 548 -5.83 20.39 2.26
CA VAL A 548 -5.41 21.34 3.32
C VAL A 548 -4.49 20.69 4.36
N SER A 549 -4.58 19.38 4.53
CA SER A 549 -3.83 18.60 5.52
C SER A 549 -2.47 18.08 5.02
N GLY A 550 -1.98 18.60 3.89
CA GLY A 550 -0.71 18.21 3.27
C GLY A 550 -0.85 17.18 2.14
N GLY A 551 -2.08 16.93 1.67
CA GLY A 551 -2.37 16.15 0.48
C GLY A 551 -1.88 14.71 0.51
N THR A 552 -1.64 14.17 -0.70
CA THR A 552 -1.21 12.79 -0.95
C THR A 552 0.03 12.41 -0.15
N TRP A 553 1.11 13.20 -0.23
CA TRP A 553 2.37 12.93 0.46
C TRP A 553 2.30 13.18 1.97
N GLY A 554 1.32 13.97 2.42
CA GLY A 554 0.94 14.11 3.82
C GLY A 554 0.19 12.90 4.39
N GLY A 555 -0.08 11.88 3.57
CA GLY A 555 -0.78 10.65 3.92
C GLY A 555 -2.30 10.72 3.73
N SER A 556 -2.82 11.78 3.14
CA SER A 556 -4.27 12.02 2.93
C SER A 556 -5.09 11.91 4.22
N VAL A 557 -4.66 12.60 5.27
CA VAL A 557 -5.27 12.60 6.61
C VAL A 557 -6.10 13.86 6.86
N TYR A 558 -6.75 13.94 8.02
CA TYR A 558 -7.32 15.19 8.52
C TYR A 558 -6.39 15.81 9.56
N ASP A 559 -5.77 16.93 9.22
CA ASP A 559 -5.10 17.82 10.16
C ASP A 559 -6.13 18.83 10.67
N VAL A 560 -6.65 18.56 11.87
CA VAL A 560 -7.77 19.33 12.44
C VAL A 560 -7.39 20.80 12.60
N ASP A 561 -6.16 21.10 13.02
CA ASP A 561 -5.74 22.48 13.27
C ASP A 561 -5.58 23.25 11.95
N ALA A 562 -4.97 22.63 10.93
CA ALA A 562 -4.87 23.22 9.59
C ALA A 562 -6.25 23.47 8.96
N ILE A 563 -7.16 22.49 9.06
CA ILE A 563 -8.53 22.59 8.55
C ILE A 563 -9.28 23.73 9.26
N LEU A 564 -9.23 23.79 10.59
CA LEU A 564 -9.92 24.84 11.36
C LEU A 564 -9.36 26.22 11.05
N ALA A 565 -8.06 26.35 10.84
CA ALA A 565 -7.43 27.62 10.44
C ALA A 565 -7.97 28.10 9.08
N VAL A 566 -8.00 27.21 8.07
CA VAL A 566 -8.54 27.55 6.74
C VAL A 566 -10.04 27.87 6.80
N LEU A 567 -10.83 27.10 7.54
CA LEU A 567 -12.26 27.37 7.69
C LEU A 567 -12.53 28.70 8.41
N THR A 568 -11.69 29.07 9.38
CA THR A 568 -11.79 30.35 10.09
C THR A 568 -11.48 31.51 9.16
N ALA A 569 -10.35 31.45 8.43
CA ALA A 569 -9.98 32.46 7.44
C ALA A 569 -11.05 32.61 6.34
N GLY A 570 -11.62 31.50 5.85
CA GLY A 570 -12.70 31.52 4.88
C GLY A 570 -13.98 32.19 5.41
N LYS A 571 -14.36 31.92 6.67
CA LYS A 571 -15.51 32.59 7.32
C LYS A 571 -15.28 34.09 7.49
N GLU A 572 -14.05 34.52 7.80
CA GLU A 572 -13.69 35.93 7.90
C GLU A 572 -13.77 36.63 6.54
N ALA A 573 -13.23 36.02 5.49
CA ALA A 573 -13.33 36.55 4.12
C ALA A 573 -14.79 36.68 3.65
N LEU A 574 -15.66 35.72 3.96
CA LEU A 574 -17.08 35.77 3.61
C LEU A 574 -17.86 36.84 4.39
N ARG A 575 -17.41 37.22 5.60
CA ARG A 575 -18.01 38.31 6.38
C ARG A 575 -17.59 39.70 5.89
N ASN A 576 -16.43 39.79 5.26
CA ASN A 576 -15.85 41.01 4.71
C ASN A 576 -15.66 40.88 3.19
N PRO A 577 -16.76 40.75 2.40
CA PRO A 577 -16.63 40.66 0.94
C PRO A 577 -16.02 41.97 0.42
N ILE A 578 -14.90 41.84 -0.31
CA ILE A 578 -14.19 42.93 -0.99
C ILE A 578 -15.06 43.50 -2.11
#